data_AF-A0A183A3A1-F1
#
_entry.id   AF-A0A183A3A1-F1
#
_cell.length_a   1.000
_cell.length_b   1.000
_cell.length_c   1.000
_cell.angle_alpha   90.00
_cell.angle_beta   90.00
_cell.angle_gamma   90.00
#
_symmetry.space_group_name_H-M   'P 1'
#
loop_
_entity.id
_entity.type
_entity.pdbx_description
1 polymer ?
#
loop_
_entity_poly.entity_id
_entity_poly.type
_entity_poly.pdbx_seq_one_letter_code
_entity_poly.pdbx_strand_id
1 'polypeptide(L)'
;MQSQSVLLLTLCGREVYSLVKNLALPNVSAELPFEKLKSLMLDHILPVDFQATERAKFNCMIKVANIPCREFILQLNKRASKCNYGDRLEEQLCDRLIAEINNISL
;
A
#
# COMPACT_ATOMS: atom_id res chain seq x y z
N MET A 1 3.86 -5.71 -37.50
CA MET A 1 2.98 -5.57 -36.33
C MET A 1 3.77 -4.88 -35.23
N GLN A 2 3.28 -3.77 -34.66
CA GLN A 2 3.98 -3.12 -33.54
C GLN A 2 3.95 -4.02 -32.31
N SER A 3 5.05 -4.06 -31.53
CA SER A 3 5.09 -4.82 -30.29
C SER A 3 4.20 -4.14 -29.22
N GLN A 4 3.62 -4.93 -28.33
CA GLN A 4 2.79 -4.43 -27.23
C GLN A 4 3.53 -3.40 -26.37
N SER A 5 4.85 -3.56 -26.21
CA SER A 5 5.74 -2.60 -25.53
C SER A 5 5.72 -1.22 -26.20
N VAL A 6 5.85 -1.16 -27.53
CA VAL A 6 5.88 0.09 -28.29
C VAL A 6 4.50 0.78 -28.25
N LEU A 7 3.42 0.00 -28.35
CA LEU A 7 2.06 0.51 -28.19
C LEU A 7 1.83 1.13 -26.81
N LEU A 8 2.23 0.44 -25.73
CA LEU A 8 2.13 0.96 -24.37
C LEU A 8 2.89 2.29 -24.22
N LEU A 9 4.15 2.34 -24.65
CA LEU A 9 4.99 3.54 -24.53
C LEU A 9 4.47 4.73 -25.35
N THR A 10 3.76 4.47 -26.45
CA THR A 10 3.16 5.51 -27.29
C THR A 10 1.88 6.06 -26.66
N LEU A 11 1.07 5.20 -26.03
CA LEU A 11 -0.25 5.54 -25.53
C LEU A 11 -0.27 6.01 -24.06
N CYS A 12 0.76 5.68 -23.26
CA CYS A 12 0.76 5.94 -21.82
C CYS A 12 0.92 7.43 -21.43
N GLY A 13 1.24 8.30 -22.38
CA GLY A 13 1.43 9.72 -22.13
C GLY A 13 2.81 10.08 -21.57
N ARG A 14 3.09 11.38 -21.49
CA ARG A 14 4.44 11.92 -21.24
C ARG A 14 5.02 11.52 -19.88
N GLU A 15 4.23 11.68 -18.81
CA GLU A 15 4.68 11.46 -17.43
C GLU A 15 5.03 10.00 -17.21
N VAL A 16 4.13 9.12 -17.65
CA VAL A 16 4.28 7.68 -17.54
C VAL A 16 5.44 7.18 -18.41
N TYR A 17 5.58 7.68 -19.63
CA TYR A 17 6.74 7.39 -20.48
C TYR A 17 8.06 7.80 -19.81
N SER A 18 8.12 9.00 -19.24
CA SER A 18 9.32 9.49 -18.53
C SER A 18 9.67 8.60 -17.35
N LEU A 19 8.67 8.18 -16.56
CA LEU A 19 8.86 7.25 -15.45
C LEU A 19 9.43 5.91 -15.94
N VAL A 20 8.78 5.29 -16.92
CA VAL A 20 9.20 3.99 -17.47
C VAL A 20 10.60 4.05 -18.07
N LYS A 21 10.94 5.14 -18.76
CA LYS A 21 12.27 5.36 -19.32
C LYS A 21 13.33 5.40 -18.22
N ASN A 22 13.06 6.07 -17.10
CA ASN A 22 13.97 6.13 -15.96
C ASN A 22 14.09 4.77 -15.26
N LEU A 23 12.98 4.07 -15.06
CA LEU A 23 12.94 2.74 -14.42
C LEU A 23 13.61 1.64 -15.26
N ALA A 24 13.65 1.79 -16.59
CA ALA A 24 14.25 0.83 -17.49
C ALA A 24 15.79 0.90 -17.56
N LEU A 25 16.41 1.97 -17.05
CA LEU A 25 17.86 2.17 -17.16
C LEU A 25 18.67 1.01 -16.54
N PRO A 26 19.78 0.59 -17.18
CA PRO A 26 20.41 1.18 -18.38
C PRO A 26 19.81 0.69 -19.72
N ASN A 27 18.76 -0.13 -19.69
CA ASN A 27 18.17 -0.73 -20.89
C ASN A 27 17.30 0.27 -21.68
N VAL A 28 17.14 0.03 -22.97
CA VAL A 28 16.20 0.77 -23.82
C VAL A 28 14.78 0.26 -23.56
N SER A 29 13.90 1.14 -23.04
CA SER A 29 12.53 0.79 -22.67
C SER A 29 11.71 0.18 -23.81
N ALA A 30 11.92 0.61 -25.05
CA ALA A 30 11.23 0.07 -26.23
C ALA A 30 11.64 -1.38 -26.58
N GLU A 31 12.79 -1.83 -26.10
CA GLU A 31 13.32 -3.18 -26.33
C GLU A 31 12.90 -4.16 -25.22
N LEU A 32 12.40 -3.65 -24.09
CA LEU A 32 11.94 -4.49 -23.00
C LEU A 32 10.63 -5.21 -23.36
N PRO A 33 10.46 -6.48 -22.94
CA PRO A 33 9.19 -7.18 -23.04
C PRO A 33 8.08 -6.44 -22.29
N PHE A 34 6.86 -6.50 -22.80
CA PHE A 34 5.70 -5.83 -22.22
C PHE A 34 5.49 -6.20 -20.74
N GLU A 35 5.64 -7.48 -20.38
CA GLU A 35 5.50 -7.92 -18.99
C GLU A 35 6.54 -7.29 -18.06
N LYS A 36 7.76 -7.04 -18.55
CA LYS A 36 8.81 -6.36 -17.76
C LYS A 36 8.51 -4.88 -17.58
N LEU A 37 8.01 -4.21 -18.62
CA LEU A 37 7.57 -2.82 -18.52
C LEU A 37 6.40 -2.69 -17.55
N LYS A 38 5.40 -3.56 -17.69
CA LYS A 38 4.24 -3.63 -16.80
C LYS A 38 4.65 -3.85 -15.35
N SER A 39 5.58 -4.77 -15.07
CA SER A 39 6.04 -5.00 -13.69
C SER A 39 6.74 -3.76 -13.12
N LEU A 40 7.69 -3.16 -13.86
CA LEU A 40 8.38 -1.94 -13.43
C LEU A 40 7.40 -0.81 -13.07
N MET A 41 6.35 -0.65 -13.90
CA MET A 41 5.31 0.35 -13.66
C MET A 41 4.47 0.03 -12.42
N LEU A 42 3.97 -1.20 -12.31
CA LEU A 42 3.13 -1.60 -11.20
C LEU A 42 3.91 -1.53 -9.88
N ASP A 43 5.15 -2.01 -9.84
CA ASP A 43 6.00 -1.97 -8.64
C ASP A 43 6.23 -0.55 -8.13
N HIS A 44 6.25 0.44 -9.03
CA HIS A 44 6.43 1.85 -8.68
C HIS A 44 5.12 2.57 -8.34
N ILE A 45 4.08 2.38 -9.15
CA ILE A 45 2.79 3.10 -9.03
C ILE A 45 1.92 2.48 -7.94
N LEU A 46 1.93 1.17 -7.84
CA LEU A 46 1.30 0.37 -6.80
C LEU A 46 2.43 -0.19 -5.93
N PRO A 47 3.13 0.66 -5.15
CA PRO A 47 4.09 0.14 -4.19
C PRO A 47 3.33 -0.88 -3.36
N VAL A 48 3.86 -2.11 -3.30
CA VAL A 48 3.36 -3.21 -2.45
C VAL A 48 2.86 -2.56 -1.17
N ASP A 49 1.53 -2.58 -0.94
CA ASP A 49 0.82 -1.81 0.10
C ASP A 49 1.80 -1.52 1.21
N PHE A 50 2.34 -0.28 1.28
CA PHE A 50 3.52 -0.06 2.11
C PHE A 50 3.12 -0.39 3.53
N GLN A 51 3.45 -1.60 3.97
CA GLN A 51 2.79 -2.20 5.13
C GLN A 51 3.07 -1.31 6.33
N ALA A 52 4.26 -0.70 6.36
CA ALA A 52 4.65 0.31 7.32
C ALA A 52 3.72 1.55 7.34
N THR A 53 3.23 2.06 6.21
CA THR A 53 2.23 3.16 6.20
C THR A 53 0.91 2.69 6.78
N GLU A 54 0.43 1.52 6.37
CA GLU A 54 -0.87 1.05 6.87
C GLU A 54 -0.81 0.72 8.36
N ARG A 55 0.29 0.10 8.82
CA ARG A 55 0.62 -0.17 10.22
C ARG A 55 0.83 1.10 11.03
N ALA A 56 1.49 2.13 10.48
CA ALA A 56 1.63 3.42 11.16
C ALA A 56 0.27 4.06 11.42
N LYS A 57 -0.59 4.12 10.38
CA LYS A 57 -1.97 4.59 10.54
C LYS A 57 -2.79 3.75 11.53
N PHE A 58 -2.59 2.43 11.59
CA PHE A 58 -3.20 1.55 12.61
C PHE A 58 -2.72 1.92 14.02
N ASN A 59 -1.42 2.08 14.21
CA ASN A 59 -0.81 2.47 15.48
C ASN A 59 -1.22 3.88 15.93
N CYS A 60 -1.61 4.76 15.01
CA CYS A 60 -2.14 6.09 15.32
C CYS A 60 -3.66 6.12 15.56
N MET A 61 -4.40 5.00 15.46
CA MET A 61 -5.86 5.01 15.59
C MET A 61 -6.31 5.24 17.02
N ILE A 62 -6.76 6.44 17.37
CA ILE A 62 -7.25 6.75 18.72
C ILE A 62 -8.76 6.56 18.79
N LYS A 63 -9.27 6.05 19.92
CA LYS A 63 -10.72 5.97 20.12
C LYS A 63 -11.27 7.37 20.38
N VAL A 64 -12.19 7.82 19.53
CA VAL A 64 -12.89 9.10 19.73
C VAL A 64 -13.79 9.03 20.97
N ALA A 65 -13.84 10.12 21.73
CA ALA A 65 -14.77 10.28 22.85
C ALA A 65 -16.21 9.96 22.41
N ASN A 66 -16.98 9.31 23.29
CA ASN A 66 -18.37 8.90 23.07
C ASN A 66 -18.60 7.81 22.00
N ILE A 67 -17.58 7.29 21.31
CA ILE A 67 -17.74 6.08 20.49
C ILE A 67 -17.77 4.84 21.39
N PRO A 68 -18.74 3.91 21.21
CA PRO A 68 -18.74 2.64 21.93
C PRO A 68 -17.49 1.79 21.63
N CYS A 69 -16.97 1.06 22.62
CA CYS A 69 -15.78 0.21 22.42
C CYS A 69 -15.95 -0.81 21.28
N ARG A 70 -17.16 -1.39 21.15
CA ARG A 70 -17.49 -2.31 20.04
C ARG A 70 -17.27 -1.70 18.65
N GLU A 71 -17.62 -0.42 18.50
CA GLU A 71 -17.51 0.28 17.22
C GLU A 71 -16.03 0.57 16.91
N PHE A 72 -15.27 0.95 17.93
CA PHE A 72 -13.83 1.11 17.79
C PHE A 72 -13.12 -0.20 17.41
N ILE A 73 -13.53 -1.34 17.98
CA ILE A 73 -13.00 -2.67 17.61
C ILE A 73 -13.29 -2.99 16.13
N LEU A 74 -14.48 -2.65 15.61
CA LEU A 74 -14.78 -2.84 14.18
C LEU A 74 -13.87 -1.98 13.30
N GLN A 75 -13.63 -0.73 13.69
CA GLN A 75 -12.72 0.16 12.97
C GLN A 75 -11.28 -0.35 12.99
N LEU A 76 -10.80 -0.85 14.15
CA LEU A 76 -9.48 -1.47 14.28
C LEU A 76 -9.33 -2.69 13.36
N ASN A 77 -10.30 -3.61 13.36
CA ASN A 77 -10.29 -4.79 12.49
C ASN A 77 -10.24 -4.41 11.01
N LYS A 78 -11.08 -3.45 10.59
CA LYS A 78 -11.09 -2.93 9.21
C LYS A 78 -9.75 -2.29 8.81
N ARG A 79 -9.03 -1.71 9.76
CA ARG A 79 -7.71 -1.13 9.51
C ARG A 79 -6.62 -2.20 9.45
N ALA A 80 -6.65 -3.14 10.39
CA ALA A 80 -5.69 -4.24 10.47
C ALA A 80 -5.71 -5.13 9.23
N SER A 81 -6.86 -5.26 8.56
CA SER A 81 -6.98 -6.02 7.29
C SER A 81 -6.10 -5.47 6.16
N LYS A 82 -5.61 -4.22 6.27
CA LYS A 82 -4.68 -3.59 5.30
C LYS A 82 -3.21 -3.67 5.72
N CYS A 83 -2.92 -4.15 6.92
CA CYS A 83 -1.58 -4.08 7.52
C CYS A 83 -0.73 -5.33 7.25
N ASN A 84 -1.33 -6.39 6.70
CA ASN A 84 -0.71 -7.69 6.46
C ASN A 84 0.14 -8.17 7.65
N TYR A 85 -0.49 -8.33 8.82
CA TYR A 85 0.20 -8.78 10.03
C TYR A 85 0.49 -10.29 10.05
N GLY A 86 -0.14 -11.06 9.17
CA GLY A 86 -0.03 -12.53 9.16
C GLY A 86 -0.41 -13.10 10.52
N ASP A 87 0.41 -14.02 11.03
CA ASP A 87 0.19 -14.73 12.28
C ASP A 87 0.19 -13.83 13.53
N ARG A 88 0.67 -12.58 13.39
CA ARG A 88 0.71 -11.59 14.50
C ARG A 88 -0.54 -10.72 14.58
N LEU A 89 -1.56 -10.97 13.76
CA LEU A 89 -2.76 -10.12 13.70
C LEU A 89 -3.45 -9.98 15.07
N GLU A 90 -3.62 -11.09 15.79
CA GLU A 90 -4.29 -11.10 17.09
C GLU A 90 -3.50 -10.32 18.15
N GLU A 91 -2.19 -10.53 18.22
CA GLU A 91 -1.26 -9.79 19.09
C GLU A 91 -1.40 -8.27 18.86
N GLN A 92 -1.36 -7.84 17.61
CA GLN A 92 -1.41 -6.41 17.25
C GLN A 92 -2.78 -5.77 17.56
N LEU A 93 -3.88 -6.50 17.39
CA LEU A 93 -5.22 -6.03 17.76
C LEU A 93 -5.33 -5.84 19.27
N CYS A 94 -4.84 -6.80 20.06
CA CYS A 94 -4.83 -6.74 21.51
C CYS A 94 -3.99 -5.57 22.03
N ASP A 95 -2.74 -5.45 21.56
CA ASP A 95 -1.83 -4.37 21.96
C ASP A 95 -2.45 -2.99 21.71
N ARG A 96 -3.03 -2.80 20.51
CA ARG A 96 -3.64 -1.51 20.16
C ARG A 96 -4.89 -1.22 20.99
N LEU A 97 -5.73 -2.23 21.25
CA LEU A 97 -6.93 -2.07 22.05
C LEU A 97 -6.57 -1.70 23.52
N ILE A 98 -5.57 -2.37 24.10
CA ILE A 98 -5.10 -2.11 25.47
C ILE A 98 -4.52 -0.70 25.57
N ALA A 99 -3.70 -0.28 24.61
CA ALA A 99 -3.13 1.06 24.57
C ALA A 99 -4.22 2.15 24.61
N GLU A 100 -5.35 1.92 23.94
CA GLU A 100 -6.46 2.88 23.91
C GLU A 100 -7.34 2.83 25.17
N ILE A 101 -7.56 1.66 25.77
CA ILE A 101 -8.31 1.57 27.03
C ILE A 101 -7.56 2.28 28.16
N ASN A 102 -6.23 2.13 28.22
CA ASN A 102 -5.41 2.82 29.21
C ASN A 102 -5.41 4.35 29.01
N ASN A 103 -5.54 4.84 27.77
CA ASN A 103 -5.66 6.28 27.47
C ASN A 103 -7.01 6.89 27.89
N ILE A 104 -8.07 6.09 28.08
CA ILE A 104 -9.39 6.58 28.57
C ILE A 104 -9.38 6.72 30.11
N SER A 105 -8.37 6.15 30.78
CA SER A 105 -8.28 5.99 32.22
C SER A 105 -7.39 7.04 32.92
N LEU A 106 -6.88 8.03 32.17
CA LEU A 106 -5.99 9.11 32.61
C LEU A 106 -6.56 10.47 32.19
#